data_AF-A0A1M4MK98-F1
#
_entry.id   AF-A0A1M4MK98-F1
#
_cell.length_a   1.000
_cell.length_b   1.000
_cell.length_c   1.000
_cell.angle_alpha   90.00
_cell.angle_beta   90.00
_cell.angle_gamma   90.00
#
_symmetry.space_group_name_H-M   'P 1'
#
loop_
_entity.id
_entity.type
_entity.pdbx_description
1 polymer ?
#
loop_
_entity_poly.entity_id
_entity_poly.type
_entity_poly.pdbx_seq_one_letter_code
_entity_poly.pdbx_strand_id
1 'polypeptide(L)'
;MAEVRKYVNPPAAEVICEFRFPEDTPWDLTYPGMLYGHLKDAYPKRDQRYVREVVMLLGPEGLREELLVGERSIFLAEDEGCAVQVGPRLLSVSCQKPYVHWEAFSERIHGAFDRFREVIGTDAIGTMNLRYVNFIEIPEREVTLSDYFAFYPALPPELPRVPAGFITGCEFSFHDNRDNCRVELTDAVPESTEHNAFLLNIDYYLTEGQNIPPDGVADWLEIAHTHVRDIFEACIKETLRDLFTVREEATAIAAAR
;
A
#
# COMPACT_ATOMS: atom_id res chain seq x y z
N MET A 1 18.55 -16.99 -1.28
CA MET A 1 17.17 -16.48 -1.45
C MET A 1 16.45 -16.82 -0.17
N ALA A 2 15.89 -15.82 0.54
CA ALA A 2 15.08 -16.11 1.72
C ALA A 2 13.82 -16.86 1.30
N GLU A 3 13.40 -17.84 2.09
CA GLU A 3 12.18 -18.61 1.86
C GLU A 3 10.96 -17.69 1.93
N VAL A 4 10.10 -17.72 0.92
CA VAL A 4 8.90 -16.86 0.86
C VAL A 4 7.88 -17.39 1.86
N ARG A 5 7.69 -16.66 2.96
CA ARG A 5 6.68 -17.01 3.97
C ARG A 5 5.32 -16.50 3.56
N LYS A 6 4.31 -17.37 3.64
CA LYS A 6 2.90 -17.01 3.53
C LYS A 6 2.25 -17.19 4.90
N TYR A 7 1.58 -16.17 5.40
CA TYR A 7 0.86 -16.25 6.67
C TYR A 7 -0.61 -16.59 6.44
N VAL A 8 -1.20 -17.33 7.36
CA VAL A 8 -2.64 -17.63 7.37
C VAL A 8 -3.43 -16.39 7.79
N ASN A 9 -2.91 -15.65 8.77
CA ASN A 9 -3.50 -14.42 9.29
C ASN A 9 -2.51 -13.25 9.12
N PRO A 10 -2.25 -12.80 7.88
CA PRO A 10 -1.32 -11.70 7.66
C PRO A 10 -1.83 -10.41 8.34
N PRO A 11 -0.93 -9.56 8.88
CA PRO A 11 -1.34 -8.31 9.54
C PRO A 11 -1.75 -7.22 8.55
N ALA A 12 -1.52 -7.40 7.26
CA ALA A 12 -1.93 -6.46 6.21
C ALA A 12 -3.43 -6.17 6.32
N ALA A 13 -3.76 -4.98 6.82
CA ALA A 13 -5.11 -4.49 7.01
C ALA A 13 -5.66 -3.87 5.73
N GLU A 14 -4.79 -3.18 5.01
CA GLU A 14 -5.08 -2.58 3.72
C GLU A 14 -3.83 -2.60 2.83
N VAL A 15 -4.03 -2.92 1.56
CA VAL A 15 -3.02 -2.82 0.51
C VAL A 15 -3.52 -1.88 -0.58
N ILE A 16 -2.64 -1.03 -1.09
CA ILE A 16 -2.99 0.02 -2.04
C ILE A 16 -1.92 0.06 -3.12
N CYS A 17 -2.34 0.01 -4.37
CA CYS A 17 -1.51 0.39 -5.51
C CYS A 17 -2.11 1.63 -6.15
N GLU A 18 -1.35 2.71 -6.20
CA GLU A 18 -1.78 3.97 -6.82
C GLU A 18 -0.84 4.35 -7.96
N PHE A 19 -1.44 4.76 -9.06
CA PHE A 19 -0.82 5.29 -10.26
C PHE A 19 -1.18 6.77 -10.35
N ARG A 20 -0.16 7.61 -10.53
CA ARG A 20 -0.34 9.00 -10.94
C ARG A 20 0.24 9.21 -12.32
N PHE A 21 -0.58 9.84 -13.16
CA PHE A 21 -0.23 10.06 -14.55
C PHE A 21 0.32 11.48 -14.78
N PRO A 22 1.12 11.69 -15.83
CA PRO A 22 1.63 13.00 -16.23
C PRO A 22 0.54 14.07 -16.40
N GLU A 23 0.92 15.34 -16.29
CA GLU A 23 0.00 16.49 -16.38
C GLU A 23 -0.75 16.60 -17.70
N ASP A 24 -0.13 16.16 -18.78
CA ASP A 24 -0.65 16.16 -20.14
C ASP A 24 -1.53 14.95 -20.45
N THR A 25 -1.76 14.05 -19.48
CA THR A 25 -2.67 12.92 -19.65
C THR A 25 -4.09 13.44 -19.92
N PRO A 26 -4.72 13.05 -21.04
CA PRO A 26 -6.05 13.55 -21.40
C PRO A 26 -7.08 13.14 -20.34
N TRP A 27 -8.00 14.06 -20.03
CA TRP A 27 -9.08 13.79 -19.09
C TRP A 27 -10.42 14.32 -19.62
N ASP A 28 -11.39 13.42 -19.74
CA ASP A 28 -12.77 13.70 -20.10
C ASP A 28 -13.71 13.22 -18.99
N LEU A 29 -14.75 14.00 -18.69
CA LEU A 29 -15.72 13.71 -17.63
C LEU A 29 -16.54 12.43 -17.88
N THR A 30 -16.53 11.90 -19.10
CA THR A 30 -17.19 10.63 -19.46
C THR A 30 -16.35 9.40 -19.11
N TYR A 31 -15.02 9.54 -18.94
CA TYR A 31 -14.12 8.41 -18.71
C TYR A 31 -14.46 7.57 -17.49
N PRO A 32 -14.82 8.13 -16.32
CA PRO A 32 -15.22 7.31 -15.17
C PRO A 32 -16.45 6.44 -15.48
N GLY A 33 -17.41 6.96 -16.23
CA GLY A 33 -18.60 6.21 -16.64
C GLY A 33 -18.27 5.07 -17.61
N MET A 34 -17.36 5.31 -18.55
CA MET A 34 -16.87 4.27 -19.47
C MET A 34 -16.11 3.18 -18.72
N LEU A 35 -15.16 3.55 -17.85
CA LEU A 35 -14.40 2.60 -17.03
C LEU A 35 -15.31 1.77 -16.13
N TYR A 36 -16.30 2.40 -15.49
CA TYR A 36 -17.30 1.67 -14.72
C TYR A 36 -18.02 0.62 -15.58
N GLY A 37 -18.35 0.94 -16.83
CA GLY A 37 -18.96 -0.01 -17.77
C GLY A 37 -18.12 -1.28 -17.99
N HIS A 38 -16.79 -1.16 -17.98
CA HIS A 38 -15.84 -2.28 -18.11
C HIS A 38 -15.56 -3.01 -16.79
N LEU A 39 -15.69 -2.33 -15.65
CA LEU A 39 -15.34 -2.85 -14.33
C LEU A 39 -16.54 -3.36 -13.52
N LYS A 40 -17.78 -3.03 -13.90
CA LYS A 40 -19.01 -3.31 -13.14
C LYS A 40 -19.22 -4.79 -12.79
N ASP A 41 -18.68 -5.72 -13.57
CA ASP A 41 -18.84 -7.15 -13.31
C ASP A 41 -18.04 -7.57 -12.06
N ALA A 42 -16.92 -6.91 -11.78
CA ALA A 42 -16.10 -7.12 -10.58
C ALA A 42 -16.35 -6.05 -9.49
N TYR A 43 -16.75 -4.84 -9.88
CA TYR A 43 -16.99 -3.70 -9.01
C TYR A 43 -18.39 -3.09 -9.27
N PRO A 44 -19.47 -3.77 -8.88
CA PRO A 44 -20.85 -3.41 -9.25
C PRO A 44 -21.42 -2.21 -8.48
N LYS A 45 -20.74 -1.77 -7.41
CA LYS A 45 -21.16 -0.64 -6.59
C LYS A 45 -20.37 0.60 -6.98
N ARG A 46 -21.02 1.76 -7.02
CA ARG A 46 -20.39 3.04 -7.38
C ARG A 46 -20.68 4.11 -6.34
N ASP A 47 -19.62 4.81 -5.94
CA ASP A 47 -19.65 5.99 -5.08
C ASP A 47 -18.87 7.15 -5.75
N GLN A 48 -19.07 8.37 -5.27
CA GLN A 48 -18.38 9.58 -5.71
C GLN A 48 -17.93 10.40 -4.51
N ARG A 49 -16.67 10.80 -4.49
CA ARG A 49 -16.10 11.65 -3.44
C ARG A 49 -15.47 12.90 -4.02
N TYR A 50 -15.76 14.02 -3.37
CA TYR A 50 -15.05 15.27 -3.61
C TYR A 50 -13.81 15.30 -2.72
N VAL A 51 -12.64 15.29 -3.35
CA VAL A 51 -11.36 15.41 -2.65
C VAL A 51 -10.87 16.85 -2.81
N ARG A 52 -10.51 17.45 -1.67
CA ARG A 52 -9.87 18.76 -1.59
C ARG A 52 -8.37 18.53 -1.40
N GLU A 53 -7.61 18.81 -2.44
CA GLU A 53 -6.15 18.75 -2.42
C GLU A 53 -5.61 20.17 -2.26
N VAL A 54 -4.81 20.40 -1.23
CA VAL A 54 -4.17 21.69 -0.98
C VAL A 54 -2.76 21.60 -1.53
N VAL A 55 -2.49 22.32 -2.61
CA VAL A 55 -1.16 22.39 -3.23
C VAL A 55 -0.47 23.64 -2.75
N MET A 56 0.70 23.46 -2.14
CA MET A 56 1.58 24.56 -1.74
C MET A 56 2.63 24.78 -2.82
N LEU A 57 2.49 25.87 -3.56
CA LEU A 57 3.44 26.28 -4.59
C LEU A 57 4.38 27.35 -4.03
N LEU A 58 5.69 27.10 -4.11
CA LEU A 58 6.69 28.11 -3.78
C LEU A 58 7.01 28.92 -5.05
N GLY A 59 6.48 30.14 -5.12
CA GLY A 59 6.73 31.06 -6.22
C GLY A 59 7.70 32.20 -5.85
N PRO A 60 8.13 33.00 -6.83
CA PRO A 60 8.99 34.17 -6.59
C PRO A 60 8.34 35.24 -5.67
N GLU A 61 7.01 35.23 -5.52
CA GLU A 61 6.26 36.12 -4.63
C GLU A 61 5.98 35.52 -3.23
N GLY A 62 6.48 34.32 -2.95
CA GLY A 62 6.28 33.61 -1.67
C GLY A 62 5.48 32.31 -1.82
N LEU A 63 5.02 31.78 -0.67
CA LEU A 63 4.21 30.58 -0.60
C LEU A 63 2.78 30.90 -1.07
N ARG A 64 2.32 30.21 -2.12
CA ARG A 64 0.96 30.30 -2.63
C ARG A 64 0.23 28.99 -2.36
N GLU A 65 -0.95 29.10 -1.76
CA GLU A 65 -1.86 27.97 -1.55
C GLU A 65 -2.86 27.92 -2.70
N GLU A 66 -2.99 26.76 -3.34
CA GLU A 66 -4.05 26.49 -4.30
C GLU A 66 -4.91 25.32 -3.82
N LEU A 67 -6.23 25.53 -3.80
CA LEU A 67 -7.22 24.52 -3.46
C LEU A 67 -7.73 23.86 -4.74
N LEU A 68 -7.32 22.63 -4.98
CA LEU A 68 -7.84 21.78 -6.04
C LEU A 68 -9.00 20.95 -5.48
N VAL A 69 -10.21 21.17 -6.01
CA VAL A 69 -11.36 20.31 -5.73
C VAL A 69 -11.50 19.34 -6.90
N GLY A 70 -11.09 18.10 -6.68
CA GLY A 70 -11.19 17.02 -7.65
C GLY A 70 -12.34 16.08 -7.31
N GLU A 71 -13.16 15.73 -8.30
CA GLU A 71 -14.11 14.63 -8.18
C GLU A 71 -13.39 13.30 -8.46
N ARG A 72 -13.56 12.33 -7.56
CA ARG A 72 -13.05 10.96 -7.73
C ARG A 72 -14.22 10.00 -7.70
N SER A 73 -14.30 9.15 -8.72
CA SER A 73 -15.23 8.03 -8.77
C SER A 73 -14.62 6.83 -8.05
N ILE A 74 -15.42 6.13 -7.27
CA ILE A 74 -15.01 4.92 -6.55
C ILE A 74 -15.91 3.78 -7.00
N PHE A 75 -15.32 2.68 -7.43
CA PHE A 75 -15.99 1.44 -7.81
C PHE A 75 -15.65 0.38 -6.78
N LEU A 76 -16.67 -0.15 -6.09
CA LEU A 76 -16.51 -1.09 -4.99
C LEU A 76 -16.91 -2.49 -5.44
N ALA A 77 -16.15 -3.48 -4.98
CA ALA A 77 -16.53 -4.89 -5.11
C ALA A 77 -17.82 -5.17 -4.33
N GLU A 78 -18.48 -6.29 -4.63
CA GLU A 78 -19.76 -6.67 -3.99
C GLU A 78 -19.63 -6.73 -2.45
N ASP A 79 -18.52 -7.26 -1.95
CA ASP A 79 -18.20 -7.36 -0.53
C ASP A 79 -17.60 -6.08 0.08
N GLU A 80 -17.43 -5.04 -0.73
CA GLU A 80 -16.78 -3.76 -0.38
C GLU A 80 -15.34 -3.90 0.12
N GLY A 81 -14.75 -5.10 0.03
CA GLY A 81 -13.39 -5.39 0.48
C GLY A 81 -12.31 -4.86 -0.45
N CYS A 82 -12.65 -4.61 -1.73
CA CYS A 82 -11.73 -3.98 -2.68
C CYS A 82 -12.40 -2.82 -3.43
N ALA A 83 -11.60 -1.83 -3.80
CA ALA A 83 -12.05 -0.64 -4.50
C ALA A 83 -11.11 -0.28 -5.66
N VAL A 84 -11.67 0.29 -6.72
CA VAL A 84 -10.95 1.01 -7.76
C VAL A 84 -11.38 2.48 -7.71
N GLN A 85 -10.45 3.37 -7.47
CA GLN A 85 -10.68 4.81 -7.50
C GLN A 85 -10.07 5.41 -8.76
N VAL A 86 -10.85 6.28 -9.41
CA VAL A 86 -10.49 6.92 -10.67
C VAL A 86 -10.77 8.41 -10.59
N GLY A 87 -9.80 9.22 -11.00
CA GLY A 87 -9.91 10.67 -11.08
C GLY A 87 -8.89 11.26 -12.05
N PRO A 88 -8.88 12.60 -12.21
CA PRO A 88 -7.90 13.26 -13.06
C PRO A 88 -6.49 12.83 -12.67
N ARG A 89 -5.78 12.21 -13.63
CA ARG A 89 -4.41 11.70 -13.44
C ARG A 89 -4.24 10.67 -12.33
N LEU A 90 -5.30 9.97 -11.93
CA LEU A 90 -5.28 9.03 -10.82
C LEU A 90 -6.00 7.72 -11.16
N LEU A 91 -5.32 6.61 -10.91
CA LEU A 91 -5.92 5.29 -10.74
C LEU A 91 -5.41 4.71 -9.43
N SER A 92 -6.28 4.23 -8.57
CA SER A 92 -5.90 3.53 -7.34
C SER A 92 -6.71 2.26 -7.19
N VAL A 93 -6.04 1.19 -6.79
CA VAL A 93 -6.64 -0.11 -6.50
C VAL A 93 -6.29 -0.44 -5.06
N SER A 94 -7.30 -0.66 -4.22
CA SER A 94 -7.10 -1.03 -2.82
C SER A 94 -7.89 -2.27 -2.45
N CYS A 95 -7.36 -3.04 -1.51
CA CYS A 95 -8.06 -4.14 -0.88
C CYS A 95 -7.80 -4.15 0.63
N GLN A 96 -8.85 -4.36 1.41
CA GLN A 96 -8.85 -4.45 2.86
C GLN A 96 -8.99 -5.92 3.29
N LYS A 97 -8.92 -6.17 4.60
CA LYS A 97 -9.21 -7.50 5.15
C LYS A 97 -10.62 -7.97 4.74
N PRO A 98 -10.80 -9.24 4.30
CA PRO A 98 -9.80 -10.32 4.27
C PRO A 98 -8.93 -10.30 3.00
N TYR A 99 -7.74 -9.71 3.08
CA TYR A 99 -6.73 -9.75 2.02
C TYR A 99 -6.16 -11.15 1.94
N VAL A 100 -6.25 -11.77 0.76
CA VAL A 100 -5.94 -13.21 0.63
C VAL A 100 -4.45 -13.46 0.37
N HIS A 101 -3.90 -12.88 -0.70
CA HIS A 101 -2.48 -12.98 -1.06
C HIS A 101 -2.12 -12.02 -2.20
N TRP A 102 -0.81 -11.85 -2.47
CA TRP A 102 -0.28 -10.95 -3.48
C TRP A 102 -0.82 -11.24 -4.88
N GLU A 103 -0.83 -12.51 -5.30
CA GLU A 103 -1.18 -12.89 -6.66
C GLU A 103 -2.63 -12.48 -7.03
N ALA A 104 -3.56 -12.57 -6.08
CA ALA A 104 -4.94 -12.12 -6.31
C ALA A 104 -5.04 -10.59 -6.37
N PHE A 105 -4.18 -9.86 -5.67
CA PHE A 105 -4.17 -8.40 -5.69
C PHE A 105 -3.46 -7.85 -6.93
N SER A 106 -2.33 -8.44 -7.34
CA SER A 106 -1.64 -8.07 -8.57
C SER A 106 -2.53 -8.28 -9.80
N GLU A 107 -3.30 -9.37 -9.87
CA GLU A 107 -4.31 -9.58 -10.91
C GLU A 107 -5.36 -8.45 -10.97
N ARG A 108 -5.81 -7.96 -9.81
CA ARG A 108 -6.76 -6.83 -9.74
C ARG A 108 -6.13 -5.53 -10.20
N ILE A 109 -4.87 -5.28 -9.82
CA ILE A 109 -4.11 -4.11 -10.25
C ILE A 109 -3.96 -4.11 -11.77
N HIS A 110 -3.49 -5.23 -12.34
CA HIS A 110 -3.35 -5.40 -13.78
C HIS A 110 -4.67 -5.24 -14.50
N GLY A 111 -5.73 -5.90 -14.04
CA GLY A 111 -7.06 -5.78 -14.65
C GLY A 111 -7.57 -4.34 -14.66
N ALA A 112 -7.42 -3.59 -13.56
CA ALA A 112 -7.84 -2.20 -13.51
C ALA A 112 -6.97 -1.29 -14.41
N PHE A 113 -5.65 -1.49 -14.39
CA PHE A 113 -4.71 -0.71 -15.18
C PHE A 113 -4.88 -0.93 -16.69
N ASP A 114 -5.11 -2.17 -17.11
CA ASP A 114 -5.36 -2.49 -18.53
C ASP A 114 -6.65 -1.81 -19.03
N ARG A 115 -7.74 -1.85 -18.23
CA ARG A 115 -8.97 -1.12 -18.57
C ARG A 115 -8.75 0.39 -18.60
N PHE A 116 -7.95 0.93 -17.69
CA PHE A 116 -7.56 2.33 -17.71
C PHE A 116 -6.85 2.70 -19.01
N ARG A 117 -5.86 1.90 -19.44
CA ARG A 117 -5.14 2.09 -20.71
C ARG A 117 -6.07 2.02 -21.92
N GLU A 118 -7.02 1.09 -21.93
CA GLU A 118 -7.99 0.92 -23.03
C GLU A 118 -8.93 2.13 -23.19
N VAL A 119 -9.37 2.73 -22.08
CA VAL A 119 -10.37 3.81 -22.10
C VAL A 119 -9.77 5.20 -22.22
N ILE A 120 -8.70 5.46 -21.46
CA ILE A 120 -8.13 6.82 -21.30
C ILE A 120 -6.87 6.97 -22.15
N GLY A 121 -6.09 5.89 -22.29
CA GLY A 121 -4.78 5.94 -22.92
C GLY A 121 -3.73 6.61 -22.02
N THR A 122 -2.53 6.03 -21.99
CA THR A 122 -1.39 6.63 -21.31
C THR A 122 -0.10 6.06 -21.89
N ASP A 123 0.86 6.93 -22.14
CA ASP A 123 2.17 6.55 -22.68
C ASP A 123 3.26 6.53 -21.61
N ALA A 124 2.95 7.00 -20.39
CA ALA A 124 3.88 7.06 -19.27
C ALA A 124 3.16 7.12 -17.92
N ILE A 125 3.79 6.55 -16.90
CA ILE A 125 3.36 6.66 -15.50
C ILE A 125 4.32 7.60 -14.80
N GLY A 126 3.77 8.69 -14.24
CA GLY A 126 4.55 9.73 -13.57
C GLY A 126 5.03 9.30 -12.19
N THR A 127 4.13 8.81 -11.35
CA THR A 127 4.51 8.15 -10.09
C THR A 127 3.65 6.91 -9.87
N MET A 128 4.20 5.95 -9.14
CA MET A 128 3.49 4.73 -8.77
C MET A 128 3.89 4.35 -7.36
N ASN A 129 2.96 3.87 -6.55
CA ASN A 129 3.27 3.40 -5.21
C ASN A 129 2.48 2.14 -4.86
N LEU A 130 3.15 1.24 -4.14
CA LEU A 130 2.59 0.04 -3.55
C LEU A 130 2.76 0.12 -2.04
N ARG A 131 1.65 0.28 -1.34
CA ARG A 131 1.59 0.47 0.11
C ARG A 131 0.93 -0.71 0.79
N TYR A 132 1.56 -1.17 1.87
CA TYR A 132 1.01 -2.12 2.82
C TYR A 132 0.85 -1.42 4.17
N VAL A 133 -0.39 -1.34 4.64
CA VAL A 133 -0.75 -0.87 5.97
C VAL A 133 -0.96 -2.11 6.83
N ASN A 134 0.00 -2.42 7.70
CA ASN A 134 -0.07 -3.60 8.58
C ASN A 134 -0.59 -3.17 9.95
N PHE A 135 -1.79 -3.63 10.31
CA PHE A 135 -2.32 -3.46 11.66
C PHE A 135 -1.98 -4.71 12.47
N ILE A 136 -1.20 -4.51 13.52
CA ILE A 136 -0.63 -5.58 14.33
C ILE A 136 -1.16 -5.42 15.74
N GLU A 137 -1.93 -6.40 16.20
CA GLU A 137 -2.44 -6.44 17.56
C GLU A 137 -1.74 -7.54 18.35
N ILE A 138 -1.21 -7.18 19.51
CA ILE A 138 -0.51 -8.08 20.42
C ILE A 138 -1.41 -8.27 21.63
N PRO A 139 -1.81 -9.52 21.96
CA PRO A 139 -2.77 -9.82 23.00
C PRO A 139 -2.17 -9.77 24.42
N GLU A 140 -1.43 -8.69 24.69
CA GLU A 140 -0.75 -8.43 25.96
C GLU A 140 -0.95 -6.97 26.35
N ARG A 141 -1.15 -6.73 27.66
CA ARG A 141 -1.42 -5.40 28.21
C ARG A 141 -0.17 -4.54 28.34
N GLU A 142 0.97 -5.16 28.59
CA GLU A 142 2.29 -4.53 28.64
C GLU A 142 3.17 -5.18 27.58
N VAL A 143 3.64 -4.40 26.60
CA VAL A 143 4.46 -4.88 25.50
C VAL A 143 5.83 -4.21 25.55
N THR A 144 6.88 -5.02 25.49
CA THR A 144 8.24 -4.55 25.21
C THR A 144 8.47 -4.62 23.70
N LEU A 145 8.55 -3.47 23.02
CA LEU A 145 8.67 -3.41 21.55
C LEU A 145 9.80 -4.27 20.99
N SER A 146 10.94 -4.31 21.69
CA SER A 146 12.10 -5.08 21.26
C SER A 146 11.88 -6.58 21.25
N ASP A 147 10.82 -7.11 21.86
CA ASP A 147 10.55 -8.55 21.83
C ASP A 147 9.84 -8.96 20.53
N TYR A 148 9.09 -8.03 19.93
CA TYR A 148 8.25 -8.26 18.75
C TYR A 148 8.82 -7.64 17.47
N PHE A 149 9.50 -6.49 17.60
CA PHE A 149 10.00 -5.70 16.48
C PHE A 149 11.53 -5.64 16.48
N ALA A 150 12.10 -5.67 15.29
CA ALA A 150 13.50 -5.32 15.04
C ALA A 150 13.65 -3.85 14.59
N PHE A 151 12.58 -3.26 14.06
CA PHE A 151 12.50 -1.84 13.71
C PHE A 151 11.65 -1.11 14.76
N TYR A 152 12.28 -0.42 15.72
CA TYR A 152 11.61 0.29 16.81
C TYR A 152 12.52 1.41 17.36
N PRO A 153 11.98 2.42 18.08
CA PRO A 153 12.81 3.46 18.68
C PRO A 153 13.62 2.92 19.86
N ALA A 154 14.94 3.01 19.77
CA ALA A 154 15.82 2.75 20.90
C ALA A 154 15.92 3.99 21.79
N LEU A 155 15.41 3.90 23.02
CA LEU A 155 15.38 5.01 23.97
C LEU A 155 16.57 4.93 24.95
N PRO A 156 17.26 6.05 25.26
CA PRO A 156 18.29 6.09 26.28
C PRO A 156 17.73 5.71 27.67
N PRO A 157 18.46 4.90 28.47
CA PRO A 157 17.99 4.47 29.78
C PRO A 157 17.87 5.61 30.81
N GLU A 158 18.48 6.77 30.57
CA GLU A 158 18.42 7.95 31.43
C GLU A 158 17.10 8.72 31.32
N LEU A 159 16.24 8.38 30.35
CA LEU A 159 14.95 9.05 30.20
C LEU A 159 14.05 8.74 31.42
N PRO A 160 13.45 9.78 32.05
CA PRO A 160 12.74 9.62 33.32
C PRO A 160 11.41 8.88 33.19
N ARG A 161 10.89 8.71 31.96
CA ARG A 161 9.60 8.09 31.65
C ARG A 161 9.63 7.41 30.29
N VAL A 162 8.83 6.36 30.14
CA VAL A 162 8.49 5.77 28.84
C VAL A 162 7.54 6.72 28.10
N PRO A 163 7.71 6.93 26.77
CA PRO A 163 6.79 7.73 25.97
C PRO A 163 5.36 7.16 25.99
N ALA A 164 4.37 8.05 25.96
CA ALA A 164 2.96 7.65 25.84
C ALA A 164 2.55 7.23 24.41
N GLY A 165 3.40 7.55 23.43
CA GLY A 165 3.24 7.23 22.01
C GLY A 165 4.55 7.48 21.28
N PHE A 166 4.69 6.97 20.07
CA PHE A 166 5.89 7.11 19.27
C PHE A 166 5.62 7.05 17.77
N ILE A 167 6.57 7.61 17.02
CA ILE A 167 6.67 7.46 15.56
C ILE A 167 8.12 7.17 15.23
N THR A 168 8.37 6.12 14.46
CA THR A 168 9.71 5.77 13.98
C THR A 168 9.63 5.51 12.50
N GLY A 169 10.40 6.25 11.71
CA GLY A 169 10.35 6.19 10.27
C GLY A 169 11.73 6.24 9.63
N CYS A 170 11.88 5.55 8.50
CA CYS A 170 13.07 5.57 7.64
C CYS A 170 12.64 5.56 6.18
N GLU A 171 13.50 6.09 5.32
CA GLU A 171 13.34 6.04 3.86
C GLU A 171 14.57 5.37 3.27
N PHE A 172 14.35 4.31 2.49
CA PHE A 172 15.36 3.52 1.83
C PHE A 172 15.31 3.77 0.33
N SER A 173 16.45 4.06 -0.29
CA SER A 173 16.53 4.26 -1.74
C SER A 173 16.97 2.98 -2.45
N PHE A 174 16.35 2.72 -3.59
CA PHE A 174 16.58 1.58 -4.47
C PHE A 174 16.86 2.06 -5.90
N HIS A 175 17.51 1.21 -6.69
CA HIS A 175 17.76 1.46 -8.13
C HIS A 175 18.31 2.88 -8.43
N ASP A 176 19.43 3.24 -7.79
CA ASP A 176 20.08 4.56 -7.95
C ASP A 176 19.15 5.76 -7.65
N ASN A 177 18.32 5.63 -6.60
CA ASN A 177 17.31 6.61 -6.16
C ASN A 177 16.13 6.78 -7.12
N ARG A 178 15.93 5.87 -8.08
CA ARG A 178 14.73 5.87 -8.91
C ARG A 178 13.50 5.54 -8.07
N ASP A 179 13.59 4.51 -7.23
CA ASP A 179 12.53 4.06 -6.35
C ASP A 179 12.95 4.26 -4.89
N ASN A 180 11.99 4.59 -4.03
CA ASN A 180 12.20 4.70 -2.59
C ASN A 180 11.18 3.83 -1.85
N CYS A 181 11.52 3.38 -0.64
CA CYS A 181 10.60 2.73 0.26
C CYS A 181 10.59 3.45 1.60
N ARG A 182 9.42 3.95 1.99
CA ARG A 182 9.20 4.54 3.30
C ARG A 182 8.65 3.48 4.23
N VAL A 183 9.27 3.36 5.40
CA VAL A 183 8.87 2.44 6.47
C VAL A 183 8.57 3.24 7.71
N GLU A 184 7.41 3.05 8.30
CA GLU A 184 6.97 3.78 9.49
C GLU A 184 6.28 2.84 10.48
N LEU A 185 6.68 2.92 11.75
CA LEU A 185 6.04 2.23 12.87
C LEU A 185 5.47 3.26 13.86
N THR A 186 4.19 3.12 14.20
CA THR A 186 3.50 3.95 15.21
C THR A 186 2.67 3.10 16.15
N ASP A 187 2.27 3.68 17.30
CA ASP A 187 1.16 3.15 18.09
C ASP A 187 -0.18 3.28 17.34
N ALA A 188 -1.14 2.43 17.72
CA ALA A 188 -2.49 2.42 17.20
C ALA A 188 -3.50 2.08 18.31
N VAL A 189 -4.79 2.32 18.03
CA VAL A 189 -5.85 1.99 18.98
C VAL A 189 -6.19 0.49 18.86
N PRO A 190 -6.03 -0.32 19.93
CA PRO A 190 -6.37 -1.73 19.90
C PRO A 190 -7.88 -1.96 19.93
N GLU A 191 -8.33 -3.14 19.52
CA GLU A 191 -9.75 -3.52 19.59
C GLU A 191 -10.18 -3.83 21.03
N SER A 192 -9.21 -4.22 21.89
CA SER A 192 -9.41 -4.57 23.29
C SER A 192 -8.50 -3.76 24.22
N THR A 193 -8.98 -3.42 25.42
CA THR A 193 -8.18 -2.74 26.45
C THR A 193 -7.09 -3.60 27.08
N GLU A 194 -7.12 -4.91 26.84
CA GLU A 194 -6.09 -5.85 27.31
C GLU A 194 -5.01 -6.12 26.24
N HIS A 195 -5.10 -5.48 25.08
CA HIS A 195 -4.16 -5.63 23.98
C HIS A 195 -3.40 -4.33 23.72
N ASN A 196 -2.32 -4.43 22.96
CA ASN A 196 -1.63 -3.29 22.34
C ASN A 196 -1.71 -3.40 20.82
N ALA A 197 -1.81 -2.27 20.12
CA ALA A 197 -1.85 -2.25 18.67
C ALA A 197 -0.82 -1.28 18.08
N PHE A 198 -0.32 -1.65 16.90
CA PHE A 198 0.71 -0.93 16.17
C PHE A 198 0.38 -0.91 14.68
N LEU A 199 0.79 0.16 14.01
CA LEU A 199 0.73 0.28 12.56
C LEU A 199 2.15 0.23 12.01
N LEU A 200 2.44 -0.77 11.17
CA LEU A 200 3.66 -0.85 10.38
C LEU A 200 3.30 -0.56 8.92
N ASN A 201 3.57 0.67 8.48
CA ASN A 201 3.34 1.14 7.12
C ASN A 201 4.60 0.96 6.29
N ILE A 202 4.46 0.33 5.14
CA ILE A 202 5.55 0.16 4.16
C ILE A 202 5.03 0.64 2.81
N ASP A 203 5.64 1.69 2.27
CA ASP A 203 5.22 2.34 1.03
C ASP A 203 6.41 2.37 0.06
N TYR A 204 6.40 1.48 -0.92
CA TYR A 204 7.40 1.46 -1.99
C TYR A 204 6.87 2.28 -3.16
N TYR A 205 7.63 3.28 -3.63
CA TYR A 205 7.15 4.23 -4.63
C TYR A 205 8.25 4.69 -5.59
N LEU A 206 7.82 4.98 -6.81
CA LEU A 206 8.60 5.62 -7.84
C LEU A 206 8.73 7.11 -7.51
N THR A 207 9.96 7.63 -7.46
CA THR A 207 10.22 9.04 -7.13
C THR A 207 9.78 9.98 -8.24
N GLU A 208 9.44 11.22 -7.87
CA GLU A 208 9.00 12.24 -8.83
C GLU A 208 10.10 12.57 -9.85
N GLY A 209 9.69 12.81 -11.10
CA GLY A 209 10.61 13.06 -12.23
C GLY A 209 11.19 11.80 -12.87
N GLN A 210 10.95 10.62 -12.28
CA GLN A 210 11.14 9.34 -12.94
C GLN A 210 9.89 8.97 -13.74
N ASN A 211 10.01 8.07 -14.72
CA ASN A 211 8.87 7.54 -15.45
C ASN A 211 9.06 6.06 -15.71
N ILE A 212 7.95 5.34 -15.79
CA ILE A 212 7.93 3.94 -16.22
C ILE A 212 7.01 3.84 -17.44
N PRO A 213 7.46 3.18 -18.53
CA PRO A 213 6.56 2.89 -19.64
C PRO A 213 5.44 1.96 -19.17
N PRO A 214 4.22 2.04 -19.74
CA PRO A 214 3.10 1.21 -19.34
C PRO A 214 3.40 -0.30 -19.31
N ASP A 215 4.25 -0.78 -20.22
CA ASP A 215 4.61 -2.20 -20.30
C ASP A 215 5.60 -2.64 -19.21
N GLY A 216 6.20 -1.69 -18.49
CA GLY A 216 7.09 -1.95 -17.35
C GLY A 216 6.38 -2.05 -16.00
N VAL A 217 5.05 -1.90 -15.95
CA VAL A 217 4.27 -1.93 -14.70
C VAL A 217 4.36 -3.27 -14.00
N ALA A 218 4.23 -4.37 -14.73
CA ALA A 218 4.27 -5.72 -14.15
C ALA A 218 5.61 -5.99 -13.45
N ASP A 219 6.71 -5.72 -14.14
CA ASP A 219 8.05 -5.90 -13.58
C ASP A 219 8.26 -5.02 -12.34
N TRP A 220 7.80 -3.76 -12.37
CA TRP A 220 7.92 -2.88 -11.21
C TRP A 220 7.11 -3.39 -10.02
N LEU A 221 5.88 -3.87 -10.24
CA LEU A 221 5.02 -4.37 -9.15
C LEU A 221 5.65 -5.56 -8.43
N GLU A 222 6.25 -6.50 -9.17
CA GLU A 222 6.91 -7.66 -8.57
C GLU A 222 8.17 -7.28 -7.80
N ILE A 223 8.94 -6.30 -8.30
CA ILE A 223 10.10 -5.72 -7.59
C ILE A 223 9.65 -5.02 -6.31
N ALA A 224 8.65 -4.15 -6.40
CA ALA A 224 8.09 -3.42 -5.27
C ALA A 224 7.56 -4.38 -4.21
N HIS A 225 6.77 -5.38 -4.61
CA HIS A 225 6.24 -6.39 -3.69
C HIS A 225 7.35 -7.18 -3.00
N THR A 226 8.39 -7.58 -3.74
CA THR A 226 9.56 -8.27 -3.20
C THR A 226 10.24 -7.42 -2.13
N HIS A 227 10.49 -6.14 -2.38
CA HIS A 227 11.11 -5.25 -1.41
C HIS A 227 10.23 -4.99 -0.19
N VAL A 228 8.93 -4.73 -0.40
CA VAL A 228 7.98 -4.54 0.71
C VAL A 228 7.94 -5.77 1.62
N ARG A 229 7.89 -6.98 1.04
CA ARG A 229 7.93 -8.24 1.78
C ARG A 229 9.22 -8.38 2.58
N ASP A 230 10.36 -8.19 1.94
CA ASP A 230 11.66 -8.40 2.59
C ASP A 230 11.88 -7.39 3.73
N ILE A 231 11.43 -6.14 3.57
CA ILE A 231 11.42 -5.12 4.61
C ILE A 231 10.49 -5.53 5.76
N PHE A 232 9.26 -5.94 5.47
CA PHE A 232 8.31 -6.40 6.48
C PHE A 232 8.93 -7.51 7.34
N GLU A 233 9.50 -8.54 6.70
CA GLU A 233 10.15 -9.64 7.39
C GLU A 233 11.35 -9.21 8.24
N ALA A 234 12.10 -8.19 7.79
CA ALA A 234 13.23 -7.63 8.53
C ALA A 234 12.79 -6.75 9.71
N CYS A 235 11.60 -6.14 9.65
CA CYS A 235 11.06 -5.30 10.72
C CYS A 235 10.54 -6.08 11.92
N ILE A 236 10.17 -7.36 11.74
CA ILE A 236 9.52 -8.18 12.77
C ILE A 236 10.43 -9.30 13.31
N LYS A 237 10.17 -9.75 14.53
CA LYS A 237 10.84 -10.89 15.17
C LYS A 237 9.96 -12.15 15.17
N GLU A 238 10.56 -13.27 15.54
CA GLU A 238 9.88 -14.58 15.52
C GLU A 238 8.64 -14.61 16.40
N THR A 239 8.73 -14.02 17.60
CA THR A 239 7.61 -13.90 18.54
C THR A 239 6.38 -13.23 17.90
N LEU A 240 6.61 -12.27 16.99
CA LEU A 240 5.52 -11.64 16.27
C LEU A 240 5.00 -12.49 15.11
N ARG A 241 5.88 -13.22 14.41
CA ARG A 241 5.49 -14.15 13.33
C ARG A 241 4.55 -15.25 13.84
N ASP A 242 4.77 -15.72 15.06
CA ASP A 242 3.95 -16.75 15.71
C ASP A 242 2.47 -16.33 15.83
N LEU A 243 2.18 -15.02 15.88
CA LEU A 243 0.80 -14.50 15.92
C LEU A 243 0.07 -14.63 14.56
N PHE A 244 0.81 -14.70 13.45
CA PHE A 244 0.22 -14.70 12.10
C PHE A 244 -0.02 -16.11 11.54
N THR A 245 0.56 -17.15 12.16
CA THR A 245 0.54 -18.56 11.73
C THR A 245 1.11 -18.76 10.31
N VAL A 246 2.24 -19.46 10.17
CA VAL A 246 2.81 -19.77 8.84
C VAL A 246 1.97 -20.82 8.11
N ARG A 247 1.67 -20.61 6.83
CA ARG A 247 1.01 -21.58 5.97
C ARG A 247 2.01 -22.66 5.57
N GLU A 248 1.79 -23.91 5.99
CA GLU A 248 2.53 -25.04 5.44
C GLU A 248 2.16 -25.21 3.96
N GLU A 249 3.14 -25.03 3.06
CA GLU A 249 2.97 -25.50 1.68
C GLU A 249 2.99 -27.03 1.72
N ALA A 250 1.84 -27.64 1.42
CA ALA A 250 1.77 -29.08 1.22
C ALA A 250 2.75 -29.45 0.10
N THR A 251 3.90 -29.99 0.49
CA THR A 251 4.88 -30.51 -0.45
C THR A 251 4.18 -31.65 -1.19
N ALA A 252 3.74 -31.39 -2.43
CA ALA A 252 3.26 -32.42 -3.31
C ALA A 252 4.46 -33.31 -3.68
N ILE A 253 4.85 -34.19 -2.76
CA ILE A 253 5.66 -35.35 -3.08
C ILE A 253 4.73 -36.24 -3.92
N ALA A 254 4.80 -36.03 -5.23
CA ALA A 254 4.46 -37.04 -6.21
C ALA A 254 5.37 -38.24 -5.93
N ALA A 255 4.94 -39.10 -5.01
CA ALA A 255 5.44 -40.45 -4.90
C ALA A 255 4.98 -41.17 -6.17
N ALA A 256 5.86 -41.19 -7.16
CA ALA A 256 5.84 -42.16 -8.24
C ALA A 256 5.73 -43.56 -7.63
N ARG A 257 4.56 -44.19 -7.80
CA ARG A 257 4.35 -45.63 -7.77
C ARG A 257 3.30 -46.00 -8.80
#